data_AF-A0AAU4A4R9-F1
#
_entry.id   AF-A0AAU4A4R9-F1
#
_cell.length_a   1.000
_cell.length_b   1.000
_cell.length_c   1.000
_cell.angle_alpha   90.00
_cell.angle_beta   90.00
_cell.angle_gamma   90.00
#
_symmetry.space_group_name_H-M   'P 1'
#
loop_
_entity.id
_entity.type
_entity.pdbx_description
1 polymer ?
#
loop_
_entity_poly.entity_id
_entity_poly.type
_entity_poly.pdbx_seq_one_letter_code
_entity_poly.pdbx_strand_id
1 'polypeptide(L)'
;MPTGLMTETVGPVDVAVVAFEGNRFNGEVAPALRQLQDSGTVRILDLTFVRKERDGSVSVVELADSDVAEVFHRVTGEEFDLLSDKDLERVAEDLPPESSALVVVWENTWAARLTAALRDSNGQLLFMERVPRADVVRAIAALDEK
;
A
#
# COMPACT_ATOMS: atom_id res chain seq x y z
N MET A 1 -6.17 15.57 18.98
CA MET A 1 -6.41 14.10 18.98
C MET A 1 -5.08 13.46 18.64
N PRO A 2 -4.63 12.36 19.27
CA PRO A 2 -3.31 11.84 18.95
C PRO A 2 -3.30 11.32 17.51
N THR A 3 -2.61 12.05 16.65
CA THR A 3 -2.36 11.80 15.22
C THR A 3 -1.24 10.76 15.10
N GLY A 4 -1.48 9.52 15.53
CA GLY A 4 -0.46 8.48 15.59
C GLY A 4 -1.04 7.07 15.53
N LEU A 5 -0.24 6.10 15.07
CA LEU A 5 -0.55 4.68 15.22
C LEU A 5 -0.59 4.33 16.72
N MET A 6 -1.72 3.85 17.21
CA MET A 6 -1.86 3.43 18.60
C MET A 6 -1.69 1.92 18.68
N THR A 7 -0.74 1.45 19.49
CA THR A 7 -0.41 0.01 19.61
C THR A 7 -1.62 -0.87 19.98
N GLU A 8 -2.60 -0.32 20.68
CA GLU A 8 -3.80 -1.03 21.10
C GLU A 8 -4.89 -1.13 20.03
N THR A 9 -4.83 -0.29 18.98
CA THR A 9 -5.90 -0.18 17.97
C THR A 9 -5.44 -0.26 16.53
N VAL A 10 -4.13 -0.24 16.27
CA VAL A 10 -3.56 -0.35 14.93
C VAL A 10 -3.92 -1.70 14.29
N GLY A 11 -4.40 -1.66 13.06
CA GLY A 11 -4.67 -2.84 12.25
C GLY A 11 -3.40 -3.44 11.63
N PRO A 12 -3.52 -4.60 10.97
CA PRO A 12 -2.46 -5.15 10.15
C PRO A 12 -2.03 -4.15 9.06
N VAL A 13 -0.72 -3.99 8.88
CA VAL A 13 -0.13 -3.14 7.85
C VAL A 13 0.32 -3.99 6.68
N ASP A 14 -0.01 -3.53 5.48
CA ASP A 14 0.45 -4.10 4.22
C ASP A 14 1.42 -3.15 3.53
N VAL A 15 2.38 -3.74 2.81
CA VAL A 15 3.31 -3.03 1.92
C VAL A 15 3.17 -3.63 0.52
N ALA A 16 3.08 -2.78 -0.50
CA ALA A 16 3.15 -3.20 -1.89
C ALA A 16 4.16 -2.37 -2.67
N VAL A 17 4.90 -3.06 -3.54
CA VAL A 17 5.76 -2.46 -4.57
C VAL A 17 5.13 -2.79 -5.91
N VAL A 18 4.76 -1.77 -6.68
CA VAL A 18 4.06 -1.90 -7.96
C VAL A 18 4.93 -1.30 -9.05
N ALA A 19 5.50 -2.14 -9.90
CA ALA A 19 6.33 -1.71 -11.02
C ALA A 19 5.49 -1.32 -12.25
N PHE A 20 5.91 -0.26 -12.93
CA PHE A 20 5.35 0.25 -14.17
C PHE A 20 6.45 0.33 -15.22
N GLU A 21 6.28 -0.43 -16.29
CA GLU A 21 7.21 -0.45 -17.42
C GLU A 21 7.14 0.84 -18.26
N GLY A 22 8.28 1.34 -18.72
CA GLY A 22 8.37 2.49 -19.62
C GLY A 22 8.01 3.82 -18.94
N ASN A 23 8.07 3.89 -17.61
CA ASN A 23 7.62 5.04 -16.81
C ASN A 23 6.16 5.44 -17.10
N ARG A 24 5.31 4.49 -17.52
CA ARG A 24 3.91 4.73 -17.89
C ARG A 24 2.97 4.67 -16.69
N PHE A 25 3.23 5.51 -15.70
CA PHE A 25 2.27 5.74 -14.63
C PHE A 25 1.16 6.69 -15.13
N ASN A 26 -0.10 6.26 -15.03
CA ASN A 26 -1.26 7.00 -15.56
C ASN A 26 -2.08 7.73 -14.49
N GLY A 27 -1.67 7.70 -13.22
CA GLY A 27 -2.38 8.40 -12.13
C GLY A 27 -3.58 7.66 -11.53
N GLU A 28 -4.12 6.63 -12.19
CA GLU A 28 -5.39 5.99 -11.79
C GLU A 28 -5.35 5.23 -10.46
N VAL A 29 -4.15 4.94 -9.94
CA VAL A 29 -4.00 4.32 -8.61
C VAL A 29 -4.37 5.31 -7.49
N ALA A 30 -4.16 6.61 -7.70
CA ALA A 30 -4.37 7.63 -6.68
C ALA A 30 -5.86 7.77 -6.28
N PRO A 31 -6.81 7.89 -7.23
CA PRO A 31 -8.23 7.91 -6.90
C PRO A 31 -8.72 6.65 -6.18
N ALA A 32 -8.18 5.48 -6.52
CA ALA A 32 -8.54 4.22 -5.87
C ALA A 32 -8.07 4.18 -4.40
N LEU A 33 -6.82 4.58 -4.13
CA LEU A 33 -6.29 4.66 -2.77
C LEU A 33 -7.02 5.70 -1.94
N ARG A 34 -7.33 6.86 -2.53
CA ARG A 34 -8.18 7.89 -1.91
C ARG A 34 -9.54 7.33 -1.50
N GLN A 35 -10.23 6.61 -2.37
CA GLN A 35 -11.54 6.05 -2.05
C GLN A 35 -11.48 5.09 -0.87
N LEU A 36 -10.43 4.25 -0.79
CA LEU A 36 -10.23 3.33 0.32
C LEU A 36 -9.95 4.06 1.63
N GLN A 37 -9.21 5.17 1.58
CA GLN A 37 -8.95 6.01 2.74
C GLN A 37 -10.18 6.81 3.18
N ASP A 38 -10.87 7.47 2.26
CA ASP A 38 -12.06 8.29 2.54
C ASP A 38 -13.20 7.43 3.11
N SER A 39 -13.33 6.18 2.67
CA SER A 39 -14.26 5.20 3.25
C SER A 39 -13.82 4.67 4.63
N GLY A 40 -12.60 5.00 5.07
CA GLY A 40 -11.98 4.51 6.29
C GLY A 40 -11.72 3.01 6.27
N THR A 41 -11.68 2.38 5.09
CA THR A 41 -11.36 0.96 4.90
C THR A 41 -9.88 0.70 5.14
N VAL A 42 -9.02 1.60 4.66
CA VAL A 42 -7.58 1.60 4.94
C VAL A 42 -7.16 2.98 5.43
N ARG A 43 -5.98 3.06 6.02
CA ARG A 43 -5.26 4.32 6.22
C ARG A 43 -3.93 4.22 5.48
N ILE A 44 -3.70 5.11 4.52
CA ILE A 44 -2.39 5.19 3.89
C ILE A 44 -1.41 5.76 4.90
N LEU A 45 -0.31 5.06 5.13
CA LEU A 45 0.71 5.43 6.11
C LEU A 45 1.91 6.07 5.41
N ASP A 46 2.34 5.47 4.30
CA ASP A 46 3.47 5.94 3.52
C ASP A 46 3.25 5.63 2.03
N LEU A 47 3.74 6.48 1.15
CA LEU A 47 3.57 6.36 -0.29
C LEU A 47 4.72 7.08 -1.00
N THR A 48 5.53 6.30 -1.72
CA THR A 48 6.75 6.81 -2.36
C THR A 48 6.85 6.32 -3.79
N PHE A 49 7.29 7.20 -4.68
CA PHE A 49 7.50 6.87 -6.09
C PHE A 49 8.99 6.83 -6.41
N VAL A 50 9.43 5.72 -7.00
CA VAL A 50 10.81 5.51 -7.42
C VAL A 50 10.84 5.42 -8.93
N ARG A 51 11.73 6.18 -9.57
CA ARG A 51 11.92 6.14 -11.02
C ARG A 51 13.37 5.84 -11.36
N LYS A 52 13.57 4.97 -12.35
CA LYS A 52 14.87 4.57 -12.87
C LYS A 52 14.99 4.99 -14.33
N GLU A 53 15.96 5.85 -14.61
CA GLU A 53 16.26 6.30 -15.95
C GLU A 53 17.08 5.27 -16.73
N ARG A 54 17.25 5.54 -18.03
CA ARG A 54 17.98 4.67 -18.94
C ARG A 54 19.45 4.48 -18.57
N ASP A 55 20.08 5.50 -18.01
CA ASP A 55 21.48 5.46 -17.57
C ASP A 55 21.65 4.76 -16.20
N GLY A 56 20.55 4.26 -15.62
CA GLY A 56 20.53 3.64 -14.30
C GLY A 56 20.46 4.62 -13.14
N SER A 57 20.41 5.94 -13.40
CA SER A 57 20.15 6.92 -12.35
C SER A 57 18.75 6.71 -11.76
N VAL A 58 18.68 6.87 -10.44
CA VAL A 58 17.45 6.68 -9.66
C VAL A 58 17.05 8.04 -9.11
N SER A 59 15.79 8.40 -9.32
CA SER A 59 15.16 9.53 -8.65
C SER A 59 14.03 9.02 -7.78
N VAL A 60 14.14 9.26 -6.48
CA VAL A 60 13.00 9.17 -5.58
C VAL A 60 12.22 10.47 -5.75
N VAL A 61 10.98 10.35 -6.20
CA VAL A 61 10.07 11.49 -6.24
C VAL A 61 9.29 11.44 -4.95
N GLU A 62 9.76 12.19 -3.96
CA GLU A 62 8.93 12.55 -2.82
C GLU A 62 7.73 13.31 -3.37
N LEU A 63 6.53 12.83 -3.02
CA LEU A 63 5.27 13.28 -3.59
C LEU A 63 4.82 14.63 -3.04
N ALA A 64 5.77 15.51 -2.72
CA ALA A 64 5.55 16.92 -2.45
C ALA A 64 5.82 17.79 -3.70
N ASP A 65 6.64 17.32 -4.66
CA ASP A 65 7.26 18.16 -5.70
C ASP A 65 6.80 17.90 -7.17
N SER A 66 5.62 17.32 -7.41
CA SER A 66 5.10 17.06 -8.78
C SER A 66 3.59 17.31 -8.93
N ASP A 67 3.04 17.44 -10.13
CA ASP A 67 1.57 17.54 -10.31
C ASP A 67 0.81 16.29 -9.78
N VAL A 68 1.53 15.16 -9.68
CA VAL A 68 1.06 13.92 -9.07
C VAL A 68 1.04 14.04 -7.52
N ALA A 69 1.91 14.87 -6.95
CA ALA A 69 1.97 15.19 -5.52
C ALA A 69 0.62 15.65 -4.98
N GLU A 70 -0.07 16.55 -5.68
CA GLU A 70 -1.30 17.15 -5.15
C GLU A 70 -2.41 16.10 -4.92
N VAL A 71 -2.46 15.08 -5.78
CA VAL A 71 -3.44 13.99 -5.67
C VAL A 71 -3.08 13.04 -4.53
N PHE A 72 -1.79 12.80 -4.28
CA PHE A 72 -1.33 11.83 -3.27
C PHE A 72 -1.04 12.45 -1.88
N HIS A 73 -0.66 13.72 -1.80
CA HIS A 73 -0.52 14.44 -0.53
C HIS A 73 -1.85 14.54 0.22
N ARG A 74 -2.96 14.66 -0.53
CA ARG A 74 -4.32 14.59 0.02
C ARG A 74 -4.74 13.15 0.37
N VAL A 75 -3.86 12.16 0.21
CA VAL A 75 -4.05 10.76 0.62
C VAL A 75 -3.14 10.40 1.80
N THR A 76 -1.96 10.98 1.98
CA THR A 76 -1.03 10.51 3.03
C THR A 76 -1.27 11.11 4.41
N GLY A 77 -1.95 12.27 4.53
CA GLY A 77 -2.43 12.83 5.81
C GLY A 77 -1.42 12.79 6.98
N GLU A 78 -0.46 13.73 7.01
CA GLU A 78 0.60 13.91 8.01
C GLU A 78 1.50 12.69 8.29
N GLU A 79 2.67 12.71 7.61
CA GLU A 79 3.97 12.07 7.87
C GLU A 79 4.01 10.83 8.80
N PHE A 80 3.96 9.65 8.19
CA PHE A 80 4.78 8.53 8.66
C PHE A 80 5.86 8.23 7.61
N ASP A 81 7.10 8.59 7.92
CA ASP A 81 8.28 8.19 7.15
C ASP A 81 8.64 6.75 7.54
N LEU A 82 7.98 5.77 6.92
CA LEU A 82 8.13 4.33 7.24
C LEU A 82 9.13 3.64 6.33
N LEU A 83 9.31 4.15 5.11
CA LEU A 83 10.22 3.62 4.10
C LEU A 83 11.54 4.36 4.19
N SER A 84 12.60 3.67 4.64
CA SER A 84 13.93 4.28 4.66
C SER A 84 14.51 4.43 3.26
N ASP A 85 15.44 5.38 3.06
CA ASP A 85 16.22 5.52 1.82
C ASP A 85 16.77 4.18 1.32
N LYS A 86 17.27 3.36 2.24
CA LYS A 86 17.85 2.04 1.94
C LYS A 86 16.81 1.04 1.42
N ASP A 87 15.55 1.15 1.84
CA ASP A 87 14.48 0.30 1.32
C ASP A 87 14.11 0.72 -0.11
N LEU A 88 14.09 2.03 -0.36
CA LEU A 88 13.85 2.60 -1.70
C LEU A 88 15.00 2.28 -2.67
N GLU A 89 16.25 2.32 -2.20
CA GLU A 89 17.42 1.90 -2.98
C GLU A 89 17.29 0.45 -3.45
N ARG A 90 16.88 -0.47 -2.56
CA ARG A 90 16.68 -1.88 -2.94
C ARG A 90 15.57 -2.06 -3.97
N VAL A 91 14.45 -1.34 -3.81
CA VAL A 91 13.39 -1.33 -4.81
C VAL A 91 13.94 -0.85 -6.16
N ALA A 92 14.78 0.19 -6.15
CA ALA A 92 15.38 0.73 -7.36
C ALA A 92 16.42 -0.21 -8.02
N GLU A 93 17.15 -1.00 -7.23
CA GLU A 93 18.08 -2.02 -7.74
C GLU A 93 17.34 -3.05 -8.60
N ASP A 94 16.18 -3.52 -8.13
CA ASP A 94 15.36 -4.53 -8.79
C ASP A 94 14.57 -4.00 -10.01
N LEU A 95 14.47 -2.68 -10.16
CA LEU A 95 13.79 -2.06 -11.30
C LEU A 95 14.63 -2.19 -12.60
N PRO A 96 14.02 -2.58 -13.73
CA PRO A 96 14.63 -2.43 -15.04
C PRO A 96 14.94 -0.95 -15.36
N PRO A 97 15.95 -0.64 -16.19
CA PRO A 97 16.10 0.70 -16.75
C PRO A 97 14.82 1.16 -17.47
N GLU A 98 14.54 2.46 -17.43
CA GLU A 98 13.33 3.06 -18.02
C GLU A 98 12.03 2.53 -17.40
N SER A 99 12.02 2.35 -16.07
CA SER A 99 10.84 1.92 -15.32
C SER A 99 10.68 2.66 -14.00
N SER A 100 9.50 2.53 -13.40
CA SER A 100 9.17 3.16 -12.13
C SER A 100 8.45 2.20 -11.20
N ALA A 101 8.52 2.44 -9.89
CA ALA A 101 7.73 1.75 -8.89
C ALA A 101 6.94 2.73 -8.03
N LEU A 102 5.71 2.34 -7.69
CA LEU A 102 4.99 2.86 -6.54
C LEU A 102 5.24 1.93 -5.36
N VAL A 103 5.76 2.47 -4.26
CA VAL A 103 5.80 1.80 -2.96
C VAL A 103 4.69 2.41 -2.11
N VAL A 104 3.81 1.58 -1.56
CA VAL A 104 2.71 2.04 -0.72
C VAL A 104 2.60 1.16 0.52
N VAL A 105 2.44 1.83 1.66
CA VAL A 105 2.25 1.23 2.98
C VAL A 105 0.90 1.67 3.51
N TRP A 106 0.04 0.72 3.89
CA TRP A 106 -1.29 1.04 4.41
C TRP A 106 -1.72 0.13 5.56
N GLU A 107 -2.44 0.72 6.51
CA GLU A 107 -3.11 0.02 7.59
C GLU A 107 -4.49 -0.48 7.12
N ASN A 108 -4.82 -1.74 7.42
CA ASN A 108 -6.16 -2.30 7.27
C ASN A 108 -7.05 -1.92 8.47
N THR A 109 -7.51 -0.67 8.51
CA THR A 109 -8.38 -0.14 9.59
C THR A 109 -9.72 -0.90 9.71
N TRP A 110 -10.21 -1.50 8.62
CA TRP A 110 -11.34 -2.43 8.68
C TRP A 110 -11.05 -3.65 9.58
N ALA A 111 -9.85 -4.21 9.51
CA ALA A 111 -9.47 -5.41 10.25
C ALA A 111 -9.28 -5.11 11.74
N ALA A 112 -8.77 -3.91 12.07
CA ALA A 112 -8.73 -3.41 13.44
C ALA A 112 -10.14 -3.37 14.06
N ARG A 113 -11.10 -2.75 13.35
CA ARG A 113 -12.49 -2.63 13.80
C ARG A 113 -13.16 -4.00 13.96
N LEU A 114 -12.95 -4.92 13.02
CA LEU A 114 -13.48 -6.29 13.12
C LEU A 114 -12.88 -7.04 14.32
N THR A 115 -11.57 -6.94 14.51
CA THR A 115 -10.88 -7.63 15.62
C THR A 115 -11.33 -7.09 16.98
N ALA A 116 -11.59 -5.79 17.09
CA ALA A 116 -12.18 -5.19 18.28
C ALA A 116 -13.58 -5.77 18.55
N ALA A 117 -14.46 -5.79 17.54
CA ALA A 117 -15.81 -6.34 17.68
C ALA A 117 -15.82 -7.84 18.05
N LEU A 118 -14.89 -8.63 17.49
CA LEU A 118 -14.71 -10.04 17.85
C LEU A 118 -14.32 -10.19 19.33
N ARG A 119 -13.38 -9.36 19.80
CA ARG A 119 -12.93 -9.36 21.21
C ARG A 119 -14.07 -8.99 22.16
N ASP A 120 -14.85 -7.97 21.80
CA ASP A 120 -16.02 -7.52 22.57
C ASP A 120 -17.12 -8.60 22.62
N SER A 121 -17.12 -9.51 21.64
CA SER A 121 -17.99 -10.68 21.59
C SER A 121 -17.40 -11.92 22.27
N ASN A 122 -16.37 -11.76 23.11
CA ASN A 122 -15.60 -12.84 23.74
C ASN A 122 -14.92 -13.79 22.74
N GLY A 123 -14.76 -13.36 21.49
CA GLY A 123 -14.01 -14.09 20.46
C GLY A 123 -12.52 -13.81 20.55
N GLN A 124 -11.72 -14.81 20.16
CA GLN A 124 -10.26 -14.68 20.03
C GLN A 124 -9.87 -14.96 18.58
N LEU A 125 -9.17 -14.01 17.96
CA LEU A 125 -8.57 -14.24 16.65
C LEU A 125 -7.41 -15.22 16.82
N LEU A 126 -7.57 -16.44 16.30
CA LEU A 126 -6.52 -17.47 16.35
C LEU A 126 -5.56 -17.38 15.16
N PHE A 127 -6.08 -17.02 13.99
CA PHE A 127 -5.32 -16.99 12.73
C PHE A 127 -5.99 -16.06 11.71
N MET A 128 -5.18 -15.33 10.94
CA MET A 128 -5.60 -14.52 9.81
C MET A 128 -4.49 -14.53 8.75
N GLU A 129 -4.85 -14.86 7.50
CA GLU A 129 -3.90 -14.95 6.40
C GLU A 129 -4.52 -14.36 5.11
N ARG A 130 -3.65 -13.81 4.25
CA ARG A 130 -4.01 -13.43 2.90
C ARG A 130 -3.73 -14.58 1.93
N VAL A 131 -4.79 -15.16 1.39
CA VAL A 131 -4.70 -16.19 0.35
C VAL A 131 -4.43 -15.53 -1.01
N PRO A 132 -3.43 -15.98 -1.79
CA PRO A 132 -3.16 -15.46 -3.12
C PRO A 132 -4.37 -15.59 -4.07
N ARG A 133 -4.63 -14.55 -4.87
CA ARG A 133 -5.76 -14.54 -5.84
C ARG A 133 -5.77 -15.78 -6.73
N ALA A 134 -4.59 -16.21 -7.22
CA ALA A 134 -4.48 -17.36 -8.09
C ALA A 134 -5.03 -18.63 -7.44
N ASP A 135 -4.84 -18.78 -6.13
CA ASP A 135 -5.28 -19.95 -5.37
C ASP A 135 -6.80 -19.91 -5.16
N VAL A 136 -7.34 -18.72 -4.87
CA VAL A 136 -8.79 -18.48 -4.81
C VAL A 136 -9.46 -18.82 -6.13
N VAL A 137 -8.90 -18.36 -7.25
CA VAL A 137 -9.44 -18.66 -8.60
C VAL A 137 -9.43 -20.16 -8.89
N ARG A 138 -8.32 -20.85 -8.57
CA ARG A 138 -8.24 -22.31 -8.74
C ARG A 138 -9.28 -23.03 -7.87
N ALA A 139 -9.50 -22.58 -6.64
CA ALA A 139 -10.48 -23.17 -5.74
C ALA A 139 -11.92 -23.01 -6.28
N ILE A 140 -12.26 -21.85 -6.85
CA ILE A 140 -13.58 -21.60 -7.46
C ILE A 140 -13.78 -22.50 -8.67
N ALA A 141 -12.82 -22.56 -9.60
CA ALA A 141 -12.93 -23.38 -10.80
C ALA A 141 -13.18 -24.87 -10.48
N ALA A 142 -12.55 -25.39 -9.42
CA ALA A 142 -12.75 -26.77 -8.97
C ALA A 142 -14.15 -27.06 -8.38
N LEU A 143 -14.91 -26.04 -7.98
CA LEU A 143 -16.31 -26.20 -7.55
C LEU A 143 -17.26 -26.31 -8.75
N ASP A 144 -16.96 -25.63 -9.86
CA ASP A 144 -17.80 -25.61 -11.07
C ASP A 144 -17.62 -26.89 -11.92
N GLU A 145 -16.57 -27.67 -11.68
CA GLU A 145 -16.32 -28.98 -12.32
C GLU A 145 -17.10 -30.14 -11.67
N LYS A 146 -17.94 -29.89 -10.66
CA LYS A 146 -18.80 -30.87 -9.98
C LYS A 146 -20.28 -30.71 -10.33
#